data_AF-A0A9D8Y8N2-F1
#
_entry.id   AF-A0A9D8Y8N2-F1
#
_cell.length_a   1.000
_cell.length_b   1.000
_cell.length_c   1.000
_cell.angle_alpha   90.00
_cell.angle_beta   90.00
_cell.angle_gamma   90.00
#
_symmetry.space_group_name_H-M   'P 1'
#
loop_
_entity.id
_entity.type
_entity.pdbx_description
1 polymer ?
#
loop_
_entity_poly.entity_id
_entity_poly.type
_entity_poly.pdbx_seq_one_letter_code
_entity_poly.pdbx_strand_id
1 'polypeptide(L)'
;MFETEAELVNTLKKALSKLNSSGYTEIFDEVSLGYGVADLVVSNFTNSTCRWVSNRFLLNSNDINIYSIIENEQGITLEKIANLTRQSFKLINKSLNKLTGFEYVINQEGKFFIKNYYQVSFENLFAIEAKLKNWKRALKQAYRYKWFADYSYVVLDSCHIENAIKEIDLFRKYNVGLASISKDGELVRYFKPKREIPFDYKMRVLFSEKTKVSMN
;
A
#
# COMPACT_ATOMS: atom_id res chain seq x y z
N MET A 1 10.02 22.89 16.65
CA MET A 1 9.98 22.82 15.17
C MET A 1 11.09 21.91 14.68
N PHE A 2 10.77 20.99 13.79
CA PHE A 2 11.72 20.13 13.06
C PHE A 2 12.50 20.93 12.02
N GLU A 3 13.77 20.56 11.83
CA GLU A 3 14.63 21.19 10.83
C GLU A 3 14.45 20.55 9.44
N THR A 4 14.17 19.25 9.41
CA THR A 4 14.01 18.48 8.17
C THR A 4 12.79 17.55 8.22
N GLU A 5 12.25 17.20 7.05
CA GLU A 5 11.18 16.20 6.95
C GLU A 5 11.66 14.82 7.44
N ALA A 6 12.93 14.47 7.22
CA ALA A 6 13.51 13.22 7.72
C ALA A 6 13.52 13.14 9.26
N GLU A 7 13.85 14.23 9.95
CA GLU A 7 13.78 14.31 11.41
C GLU A 7 12.34 14.06 11.91
N LEU A 8 11.37 14.71 11.26
CA LEU A 8 9.95 14.54 11.57
C LEU A 8 9.48 13.09 11.34
N VAL A 9 9.80 12.50 10.18
CA VAL A 9 9.44 11.10 9.85
C VAL A 9 10.05 10.13 10.87
N ASN A 10 11.31 10.32 11.26
CA ASN A 10 11.97 9.48 12.25
C ASN A 10 11.31 9.58 13.64
N THR A 11 10.96 10.80 14.08
CA THR A 11 10.25 10.99 15.35
C THR A 11 8.84 10.39 15.30
N LEU A 12 8.15 10.53 14.17
CA LEU A 12 6.84 9.91 13.95
C LEU A 12 6.91 8.40 14.00
N LYS A 13 7.89 7.78 13.33
CA LYS A 13 8.10 6.33 13.38
C LYS A 13 8.30 5.85 14.80
N LYS A 14 9.16 6.52 15.59
CA LYS A 14 9.38 6.19 17.01
C LYS A 14 8.10 6.33 17.84
N ALA A 15 7.31 7.38 17.63
CA ALA A 15 6.06 7.58 18.34
C ALA A 15 5.05 6.47 18.00
N LEU A 16 4.90 6.12 16.72
CA LEU A 16 4.02 5.04 16.27
C LEU A 16 4.46 3.68 16.80
N SER A 17 5.76 3.37 16.81
CA SER A 17 6.29 2.13 17.39
C SER A 17 5.97 2.00 18.88
N LYS A 18 5.96 3.10 19.65
CA LYS A 18 5.58 3.08 21.08
C LYS A 18 4.10 2.82 21.29
N LEU A 19 3.23 3.30 20.39
CA LEU A 19 1.79 3.06 20.44
C LEU A 19 1.43 1.61 20.06
N ASN A 20 2.30 0.93 19.33
CA ASN A 20 2.12 -0.45 18.90
C ASN A 20 2.53 -1.43 20.02
N SER A 21 1.62 -1.70 20.95
CA SER A 21 1.86 -2.70 22.01
C SER A 21 1.56 -4.15 21.58
N SER A 22 0.98 -4.35 20.39
CA SER A 22 0.76 -5.68 19.80
C SER A 22 1.88 -6.03 18.82
N GLY A 23 2.51 -7.20 18.98
CA GLY A 23 3.64 -7.68 18.16
C GLY A 23 3.34 -8.00 16.69
N TYR A 24 2.28 -7.42 16.13
CA TYR A 24 1.80 -7.67 14.77
C TYR A 24 1.75 -6.42 13.89
N THR A 25 2.15 -5.26 14.42
CA THR A 25 2.16 -4.00 13.65
C THR A 25 3.55 -3.69 13.13
N GLU A 26 3.69 -3.54 11.82
CA GLU A 26 4.94 -3.15 11.17
C GLU A 26 4.83 -1.78 10.52
N ILE A 27 5.98 -1.10 10.41
CA ILE A 27 6.11 0.22 9.82
C ILE A 27 7.15 0.15 8.71
N PHE A 28 6.73 0.49 7.49
CA PHE A 28 7.56 0.51 6.29
C PHE A 28 7.85 1.95 5.87
N ASP A 29 9.10 2.23 5.50
CA ASP A 29 9.52 3.53 5.01
C ASP A 29 9.45 3.59 3.46
N GLU A 30 9.21 4.78 2.91
CA GLU A 30 9.32 5.08 1.48
C GLU A 30 8.58 4.08 0.55
N VAL A 31 7.33 3.76 0.86
CA VAL A 31 6.57 2.77 0.11
C VAL A 31 6.07 3.35 -1.21
N SER A 32 6.59 2.83 -2.32
CA SER A 32 6.18 3.18 -3.68
C SER A 32 5.37 2.06 -4.35
N LEU A 33 4.10 2.32 -4.67
CA LEU A 33 3.21 1.38 -5.38
C LEU A 33 2.67 1.98 -6.70
N GLY A 34 3.36 2.98 -7.26
CA GLY A 34 2.97 3.61 -8.54
C GLY A 34 2.06 4.84 -8.42
N TYR A 35 1.53 5.15 -7.23
CA TYR A 35 0.66 6.31 -6.98
C TYR A 35 1.34 7.42 -6.14
N GLY A 36 2.67 7.41 -6.13
CA GLY A 36 3.52 8.21 -5.26
C GLY A 36 4.32 7.34 -4.29
N VAL A 37 5.15 7.99 -3.49
CA VAL A 37 5.98 7.37 -2.46
C VAL A 37 5.49 7.88 -1.12
N ALA A 38 4.86 7.01 -0.33
CA ALA A 38 4.42 7.36 1.01
C ALA A 38 5.63 7.31 1.96
N ASP A 39 5.77 8.34 2.82
CA ASP A 39 6.88 8.40 3.76
C ASP A 39 6.86 7.21 4.73
N LEU A 40 5.67 6.89 5.26
CA LEU A 40 5.43 5.71 6.09
C LEU A 40 4.17 4.96 5.68
N VAL A 41 4.21 3.63 5.75
CA VAL A 41 3.02 2.77 5.72
C VAL A 41 3.02 1.88 6.96
N VAL A 42 1.91 1.88 7.68
CA VAL A 42 1.71 1.04 8.87
C VAL A 42 0.70 -0.04 8.55
N SER A 43 1.00 -1.27 8.96
CA SER A 43 0.15 -2.42 8.68
C SER A 43 0.11 -3.39 9.85
N ASN A 44 -1.05 -4.00 10.07
CA ASN A 44 -1.22 -5.11 11.02
C ASN A 44 -1.22 -6.43 10.25
N PHE A 45 -0.27 -7.30 10.57
CA PHE A 45 -0.12 -8.62 9.96
C PHE A 45 -0.88 -9.69 10.73
N THR A 46 -1.52 -10.60 10.01
CA THR A 46 -2.33 -11.68 10.61
C THR A 46 -1.48 -12.79 11.21
N ASN A 47 -0.17 -12.83 10.90
CA ASN A 47 0.74 -13.80 11.47
C ASN A 47 2.19 -13.27 11.43
N SER A 48 2.98 -13.55 12.47
CA SER A 48 4.41 -13.15 12.59
C SER A 48 5.33 -13.93 11.63
N THR A 49 4.81 -14.96 10.97
CA THR A 49 5.54 -15.81 10.04
C THR A 49 5.26 -15.45 8.58
N CYS A 50 5.41 -14.18 8.23
CA CYS A 50 5.77 -13.85 6.85
C CYS A 50 7.22 -14.30 6.63
N ARG A 51 7.38 -15.62 6.43
CA ARG A 51 8.66 -16.27 6.17
C ARG A 51 9.26 -15.62 4.92
N TRP A 52 10.55 -15.32 5.00
CA TRP A 52 11.39 -15.07 3.84
C TRP A 52 11.10 -16.10 2.76
N VAL A 53 10.50 -15.64 1.67
CA VAL A 53 10.33 -16.49 0.48
C VAL A 53 11.39 -16.06 -0.51
N SER A 54 12.15 -17.03 -1.03
CA SER A 54 13.14 -16.74 -2.08
C SER A 54 12.50 -15.94 -3.20
N ASN A 55 13.21 -14.95 -3.76
CA ASN A 55 12.71 -14.07 -4.83
C ASN A 55 12.09 -14.84 -6.02
N ARG A 56 12.47 -16.12 -6.22
CA ARG A 56 11.88 -16.99 -7.24
C ARG A 56 10.38 -17.25 -7.03
N PHE A 57 9.88 -17.08 -5.80
CA PHE A 57 8.51 -17.32 -5.39
C PHE A 57 7.65 -16.05 -5.27
N LEU A 58 8.22 -14.87 -5.56
CA LEU A 58 7.49 -13.60 -5.43
C LEU A 58 6.82 -13.22 -6.74
N LEU A 59 5.58 -12.73 -6.72
CA LEU A 59 4.91 -12.18 -7.90
C LEU A 59 5.38 -10.73 -8.14
N ASN A 60 5.75 -10.41 -9.37
CA ASN A 60 6.04 -9.03 -9.76
C ASN A 60 4.76 -8.32 -10.25
N SER A 61 4.83 -7.02 -10.54
CA SER A 61 3.69 -6.24 -11.03
C SER A 61 3.04 -6.81 -12.30
N ASN A 62 3.82 -7.43 -13.18
CA ASN A 62 3.29 -8.07 -14.38
C ASN A 62 2.49 -9.33 -14.04
N ASP A 63 3.04 -10.17 -13.17
CA ASP A 63 2.39 -11.41 -12.72
C ASP A 63 1.04 -11.06 -12.05
N ILE A 64 1.02 -10.03 -11.19
CA ILE A 64 -0.19 -9.56 -10.50
C ILE A 64 -1.21 -8.96 -11.48
N ASN A 65 -0.76 -8.21 -12.49
CA ASN A 65 -1.66 -7.66 -13.50
C ASN A 65 -2.34 -8.75 -14.32
N ILE A 66 -1.58 -9.77 -14.75
CA ILE A 66 -2.14 -10.93 -15.47
C ILE A 66 -3.09 -11.72 -14.57
N TYR A 67 -2.71 -11.99 -13.32
CA TYR A 67 -3.58 -12.64 -12.34
C TYR A 67 -4.93 -11.90 -12.20
N SER A 68 -4.90 -10.58 -12.04
CA SER A 68 -6.11 -9.78 -11.89
C SER A 68 -6.98 -9.74 -13.15
N ILE A 69 -6.39 -9.79 -14.33
CA ILE A 69 -7.15 -9.94 -15.58
C ILE A 69 -7.91 -11.27 -15.59
N ILE A 70 -7.24 -12.36 -15.20
CA ILE A 70 -7.86 -13.69 -15.12
C ILE A 70 -8.95 -13.73 -14.05
N GLU A 71 -8.72 -13.09 -12.90
CA GLU A 71 -9.68 -13.04 -11.78
C GLU A 71 -11.00 -12.34 -12.13
N ASN A 72 -10.96 -11.34 -13.01
CA ASN A 72 -12.15 -10.60 -13.44
C ASN A 72 -12.87 -11.24 -14.65
N GLU A 73 -12.42 -12.40 -15.11
CA GLU A 73 -12.92 -13.07 -16.30
C GLU A 73 -13.36 -14.51 -16.01
N GLN A 74 -14.45 -14.98 -16.61
CA GLN A 74 -14.91 -16.37 -16.48
C GLN A 74 -14.17 -17.31 -17.42
N GLY A 75 -12.84 -17.30 -17.35
CA GLY A 75 -11.94 -18.02 -18.25
C GLY A 75 -11.47 -17.16 -19.42
N ILE A 76 -10.15 -17.08 -19.60
CA ILE A 76 -9.54 -16.19 -20.59
C ILE A 76 -8.46 -16.89 -21.42
N THR A 77 -8.39 -16.61 -22.72
CA THR A 77 -7.36 -17.18 -23.61
C THR A 77 -6.09 -16.32 -23.61
N LEU A 78 -4.98 -16.91 -24.05
CA LEU A 78 -3.69 -16.22 -24.19
C LEU A 78 -3.79 -14.99 -25.11
N GLU A 79 -4.54 -15.10 -26.21
CA GLU A 79 -4.76 -14.03 -27.19
C GLU A 79 -5.54 -12.87 -26.58
N LYS A 80 -6.58 -13.16 -25.78
CA LYS A 80 -7.34 -12.11 -25.09
C LYS A 80 -6.47 -11.38 -24.06
N ILE A 81 -5.64 -12.10 -23.30
CA ILE A 81 -4.67 -11.46 -22.39
C ILE A 81 -3.73 -10.55 -23.18
N ALA A 82 -3.16 -11.02 -24.30
CA ALA A 82 -2.25 -10.23 -25.12
C ALA A 82 -2.91 -8.96 -25.69
N ASN A 83 -4.17 -9.04 -26.08
CA ASN A 83 -4.94 -7.90 -26.56
C ASN A 83 -5.19 -6.86 -25.45
N LEU A 84 -5.50 -7.31 -24.24
CA LEU A 84 -5.76 -6.43 -23.09
C LEU A 84 -4.48 -5.77 -22.57
N THR A 85 -3.38 -6.52 -22.47
CA THR A 85 -2.11 -6.01 -21.90
C THR A 85 -1.21 -5.35 -22.93
N ARG A 86 -1.44 -5.61 -24.23
CA ARG A 86 -0.54 -5.24 -25.34
C ARG A 86 0.88 -5.83 -25.20
N GLN A 87 0.99 -6.99 -24.55
CA GLN A 87 2.27 -7.66 -24.30
C GLN A 87 2.52 -8.82 -25.26
N SER A 88 3.80 -9.20 -25.40
CA SER A 88 4.17 -10.37 -26.17
C SER A 88 3.76 -11.66 -25.47
N PHE A 89 3.41 -12.68 -26.26
CA PHE A 89 3.09 -14.01 -25.75
C PHE A 89 4.20 -14.60 -24.87
N LYS A 90 5.47 -14.30 -25.17
CA LYS A 90 6.62 -14.73 -24.36
C LYS A 90 6.53 -14.20 -22.92
N LEU A 91 6.22 -12.92 -22.74
CA LEU A 91 6.12 -12.31 -21.42
C LEU A 91 4.91 -12.84 -20.65
N ILE A 92 3.78 -12.99 -21.35
CA ILE A 92 2.54 -13.51 -20.76
C ILE A 92 2.73 -14.96 -20.31
N ASN A 93 3.29 -15.83 -21.16
CA ASN A 93 3.57 -17.22 -20.82
C ASN A 93 4.55 -17.35 -19.64
N LYS A 94 5.54 -16.45 -19.53
CA LYS A 94 6.43 -16.43 -18.35
C LYS A 94 5.64 -16.24 -17.06
N SER A 95 4.69 -15.30 -17.04
CA SER A 95 3.83 -15.06 -15.87
C SER A 95 2.82 -16.18 -15.65
N LEU A 96 2.17 -16.69 -16.70
CA LEU A 96 1.22 -17.81 -16.61
C LEU A 96 1.87 -19.08 -16.06
N ASN A 97 3.08 -19.42 -16.53
CA ASN A 97 3.83 -20.57 -16.02
C ASN A 97 4.12 -20.43 -14.51
N LYS A 98 4.43 -19.21 -14.07
CA LYS A 98 4.69 -18.92 -12.66
C LYS A 98 3.43 -18.98 -11.82
N LEU A 99 2.35 -18.36 -12.27
CA LEU A 99 1.04 -18.39 -11.60
C LEU A 99 0.47 -19.80 -11.51
N THR A 100 0.66 -20.60 -12.56
CA THR A 100 0.29 -22.03 -12.56
C THR A 100 1.17 -22.84 -11.62
N GLY A 101 2.49 -22.56 -11.61
CA GLY A 101 3.43 -23.21 -10.70
C GLY A 101 3.17 -22.92 -9.22
N PHE A 102 2.56 -21.77 -8.89
CA PHE A 102 2.08 -21.45 -7.53
C PHE A 102 0.62 -21.83 -7.30
N GLU A 103 0.01 -22.54 -8.25
CA GLU A 103 -1.38 -23.00 -8.18
C GLU A 103 -2.43 -21.89 -8.05
N TYR A 104 -2.10 -20.64 -8.40
CA TYR A 104 -3.09 -19.56 -8.47
C TYR A 104 -3.98 -19.68 -9.71
N VAL A 105 -3.41 -20.18 -10.81
CA VAL A 105 -4.08 -20.30 -12.11
C VAL A 105 -4.03 -21.74 -12.59
N ILE A 106 -5.06 -22.18 -13.30
CA ILE A 106 -5.09 -23.45 -14.03
C ILE A 106 -5.43 -23.22 -15.51
N ASN A 107 -4.80 -23.99 -16.39
CA ASN A 107 -5.16 -24.05 -17.81
C ASN A 107 -6.09 -25.23 -18.05
N GLN A 108 -7.27 -24.98 -18.61
CA GLN A 108 -8.21 -25.99 -19.06
C GLN A 108 -8.57 -25.67 -20.51
N GLU A 109 -8.22 -26.59 -21.42
CA GLU A 109 -8.56 -26.50 -22.84
C GLU A 109 -8.16 -25.16 -23.50
N GLY A 110 -7.01 -24.60 -23.12
CA GLY A 110 -6.48 -23.35 -23.68
C GLY A 110 -7.05 -22.07 -23.05
N LYS A 111 -7.88 -22.20 -22.01
CA LYS A 111 -8.37 -21.08 -21.19
C LYS A 111 -7.77 -21.15 -19.79
N PHE A 112 -7.46 -19.98 -19.25
CA PHE A 112 -6.90 -19.82 -17.91
C PHE A 112 -8.00 -19.40 -16.92
N PHE A 113 -8.03 -20.05 -15.76
CA PHE A 113 -8.99 -19.81 -14.68
C PHE A 113 -8.26 -19.63 -13.35
N ILE A 114 -8.85 -18.88 -12.42
CA ILE A 114 -8.39 -18.85 -11.03
C ILE A 114 -8.66 -20.22 -10.39
N LYS A 115 -7.59 -20.83 -9.85
CA LYS A 115 -7.67 -22.06 -9.04
C LYS A 115 -7.71 -21.71 -7.56
N ASN A 116 -6.78 -20.87 -7.11
CA ASN A 116 -6.69 -20.40 -5.73
C ASN A 116 -6.59 -18.88 -5.71
N TYR A 117 -7.38 -18.23 -4.84
CA TYR A 117 -7.35 -16.78 -4.69
C TYR A 117 -6.14 -16.35 -3.84
N TYR A 118 -5.46 -15.29 -4.28
CA TYR A 118 -4.35 -14.71 -3.54
C TYR A 118 -4.82 -14.19 -2.17
N GLN A 119 -4.17 -14.63 -1.10
CA GLN A 119 -4.43 -14.18 0.27
C GLN A 119 -3.36 -13.18 0.69
N VAL A 120 -3.78 -11.95 0.99
CA VAL A 120 -2.91 -10.91 1.55
C VAL A 120 -2.61 -11.20 3.02
N SER A 121 -1.39 -10.92 3.47
CA SER A 121 -0.94 -11.24 4.84
C SER A 121 -1.23 -10.16 5.88
N PHE A 122 -2.02 -9.14 5.53
CA PHE A 122 -2.31 -7.99 6.38
C PHE A 122 -3.78 -7.58 6.38
N GLU A 123 -4.21 -6.95 7.46
CA GLU A 123 -5.61 -6.56 7.67
C GLU A 123 -5.93 -5.17 7.10
N ASN A 124 -5.08 -4.18 7.40
CA ASN A 124 -5.31 -2.77 7.09
C ASN A 124 -4.00 -2.08 6.74
N LEU A 125 -4.05 -1.11 5.82
CA LEU A 125 -2.93 -0.23 5.47
C LEU A 125 -3.24 1.22 5.83
N PHE A 126 -2.33 1.83 6.58
CA PHE A 126 -2.33 3.25 6.91
C PHE A 126 -1.15 3.90 6.19
N ALA A 127 -1.43 4.69 5.14
CA ALA A 127 -0.40 5.45 4.46
C ALA A 127 -0.29 6.86 5.03
N ILE A 128 0.94 7.31 5.28
CA ILE A 128 1.21 8.59 5.92
C ILE A 128 2.14 9.41 5.03
N GLU A 129 1.72 10.64 4.75
CA GLU A 129 2.57 11.70 4.20
C GLU A 129 2.94 12.68 5.30
N ALA A 130 4.23 12.90 5.51
CA ALA A 130 4.75 13.80 6.52
C ALA A 130 5.30 15.08 5.87
N LYS A 131 4.91 16.25 6.37
CA LYS A 131 5.43 17.54 5.88
C LYS A 131 5.70 18.52 7.00
N LEU A 132 6.78 19.31 6.86
CA LEU A 132 7.02 20.39 7.81
C LEU A 132 5.88 21.42 7.80
N LYS A 133 5.44 21.85 6.60
CA LYS A 133 4.47 22.96 6.46
C LYS A 133 3.50 22.87 5.29
N ASN A 134 3.88 22.26 4.17
CA ASN A 134 3.11 22.34 2.91
C ASN A 134 1.95 21.32 2.89
N TRP A 135 0.95 21.57 3.71
CA TRP A 135 -0.21 20.69 3.89
C TRP A 135 -1.03 20.50 2.61
N LYS A 136 -1.10 21.50 1.72
CA LYS A 136 -1.82 21.38 0.43
C LYS A 136 -1.18 20.33 -0.47
N ARG A 137 0.16 20.31 -0.53
CA ARG A 137 0.91 19.29 -1.27
C ARG A 137 0.75 17.93 -0.60
N ALA A 138 0.85 17.88 0.72
CA ALA A 138 0.67 16.66 1.50
C ALA A 138 -0.71 16.02 1.27
N LEU A 139 -1.77 16.83 1.30
CA LEU A 139 -3.14 16.38 1.07
C LEU A 139 -3.31 15.76 -0.34
N LYS A 140 -2.72 16.38 -1.38
CA LYS A 140 -2.72 15.82 -2.73
C LYS A 140 -1.98 14.48 -2.80
N GLN A 141 -0.86 14.33 -2.08
CA GLN A 141 -0.11 13.08 -2.00
C GLN A 141 -0.90 12.00 -1.26
N ALA A 142 -1.37 12.29 -0.06
CA ALA A 142 -2.18 11.38 0.76
C ALA A 142 -3.50 10.96 0.09
N TYR A 143 -4.11 11.85 -0.71
CA TYR A 143 -5.28 11.48 -1.53
C TYR A 143 -4.94 10.39 -2.55
N ARG A 144 -3.75 10.41 -3.17
CA ARG A 144 -3.33 9.34 -4.09
C ARG A 144 -3.06 8.02 -3.37
N TYR A 145 -2.75 8.03 -2.08
CA TYR A 145 -2.50 6.79 -1.34
C TYR A 145 -3.77 5.95 -1.13
N LYS A 146 -4.95 6.54 -1.33
CA LYS A 146 -6.24 5.83 -1.35
C LYS A 146 -6.35 4.77 -2.45
N TRP A 147 -5.46 4.80 -3.44
CA TRP A 147 -5.37 3.73 -4.45
C TRP A 147 -4.89 2.41 -3.87
N PHE A 148 -4.16 2.42 -2.74
CA PHE A 148 -3.61 1.22 -2.13
C PHE A 148 -3.88 1.07 -0.63
N ALA A 149 -4.17 2.16 0.09
CA ALA A 149 -4.32 2.15 1.55
C ALA A 149 -5.77 2.28 2.01
N ASP A 150 -6.13 1.59 3.10
CA ASP A 150 -7.43 1.68 3.76
C ASP A 150 -7.66 3.06 4.40
N TYR A 151 -6.58 3.67 4.86
CA TYR A 151 -6.55 5.01 5.44
C TYR A 151 -5.34 5.77 4.92
N SER A 152 -5.52 7.07 4.66
CA SER A 152 -4.41 7.98 4.39
C SER A 152 -4.41 9.16 5.35
N TYR A 153 -3.22 9.59 5.75
CA TYR A 153 -3.02 10.68 6.69
C TYR A 153 -1.99 11.67 6.17
N VAL A 154 -2.21 12.94 6.51
CA VAL A 154 -1.18 13.96 6.55
C VAL A 154 -0.76 14.16 8.00
N VAL A 155 0.54 14.09 8.26
CA VAL A 155 1.13 14.45 9.55
C VAL A 155 2.03 15.66 9.36
N LEU A 156 1.76 16.74 10.10
CA LEU A 156 2.57 17.96 10.04
C LEU A 156 3.42 18.15 11.29
N ASP A 157 4.44 19.00 11.18
CA ASP A 157 5.04 19.61 12.37
C ASP A 157 3.94 20.39 13.12
N SER A 158 3.79 20.10 14.41
CA SER A 158 2.92 20.85 15.33
C SER A 158 3.07 22.37 15.20
N CYS A 159 4.27 22.89 14.94
CA CYS A 159 4.51 24.32 14.79
C CYS A 159 3.86 24.94 13.53
N HIS A 160 3.38 24.13 12.57
CA HIS A 160 2.81 24.59 11.30
C HIS A 160 1.40 24.06 11.02
N ILE A 161 0.72 23.49 12.02
CA ILE A 161 -0.56 22.81 11.86
C ILE A 161 -1.74 23.76 11.65
N GLU A 162 -1.66 25.01 12.13
CA GLU A 162 -2.81 25.94 12.22
C GLU A 162 -3.52 26.16 10.87
N ASN A 163 -2.77 26.36 9.79
CA ASN A 163 -3.36 26.58 8.48
C ASN A 163 -4.09 25.35 7.92
N ALA A 164 -3.67 24.14 8.30
CA ALA A 164 -4.36 22.92 7.91
C ALA A 164 -5.64 22.71 8.73
N ILE A 165 -5.64 23.09 10.02
CA ILE A 165 -6.84 23.05 10.89
C ILE A 165 -7.90 24.01 10.37
N LYS A 166 -7.52 25.23 9.97
CA LYS A 166 -8.46 26.20 9.38
C LYS A 166 -9.16 25.66 8.13
N GLU A 167 -8.55 24.69 7.44
CA GLU A 167 -9.01 24.07 6.20
C GLU A 167 -9.42 22.60 6.41
N ILE A 168 -9.82 22.23 7.63
CA ILE A 168 -10.16 20.85 8.00
C ILE A 168 -11.27 20.24 7.12
N ASP A 169 -12.15 21.08 6.55
CA ASP A 169 -13.22 20.63 5.66
C ASP A 169 -12.69 20.04 4.34
N LEU A 170 -11.51 20.46 3.87
CA LEU A 170 -10.86 19.82 2.74
C LEU A 170 -10.42 18.39 3.09
N PHE A 171 -9.87 18.19 4.28
CA PHE A 171 -9.49 16.86 4.78
C PHE A 171 -10.71 15.93 4.90
N ARG A 172 -11.84 16.46 5.41
CA ARG A 172 -13.12 15.75 5.45
C ARG A 172 -13.62 15.40 4.04
N LYS A 173 -13.62 16.37 3.13
CA LYS A 173 -14.07 16.20 1.74
C LYS A 173 -13.32 15.09 1.01
N TYR A 174 -12.00 15.00 1.19
CA TYR A 174 -11.17 13.98 0.54
C TYR A 174 -11.04 12.69 1.37
N ASN A 175 -11.63 12.65 2.56
CA ASN A 175 -11.49 11.58 3.54
C ASN A 175 -10.02 11.21 3.79
N VAL A 176 -9.20 12.23 4.04
CA VAL A 176 -7.78 12.11 4.40
C VAL A 176 -7.61 12.61 5.83
N GLY A 177 -6.99 11.82 6.69
CA GLY A 177 -6.74 12.17 8.08
C GLY A 177 -5.76 13.34 8.23
N LEU A 178 -5.93 14.11 9.31
CA LEU A 178 -5.01 15.18 9.69
C LEU A 178 -4.53 14.97 11.12
N ALA A 179 -3.21 14.97 11.29
CA ALA A 179 -2.56 14.94 12.58
C ALA A 179 -1.32 15.85 12.58
N SER A 180 -0.79 16.14 13.77
CA SER A 180 0.51 16.78 13.96
C SER A 180 1.37 15.98 14.92
N ILE A 181 2.67 16.12 14.76
CA ILE A 181 3.65 15.63 15.73
C ILE A 181 4.59 16.75 16.18
N SER A 182 4.95 16.75 17.45
CA SER A 182 5.95 17.65 18.04
C SER A 182 7.32 16.98 18.17
N LYS A 183 8.37 17.75 18.49
CA LYS A 183 9.74 17.22 18.64
C LYS A 183 9.89 16.19 19.77
N ASP A 184 9.10 16.33 20.83
CA ASP A 184 9.02 15.39 21.95
C ASP A 184 8.20 14.14 21.62
N GLY A 185 7.60 14.08 20.42
CA GLY A 185 6.87 12.92 19.93
C GLY A 185 5.40 12.89 20.32
N GLU A 186 4.84 14.01 20.79
CA GLU A 186 3.41 14.14 21.04
C GLU A 186 2.64 14.12 19.71
N LEU A 187 1.77 13.13 19.54
CA LEU A 187 0.95 12.95 18.34
C LEU A 187 -0.49 13.39 18.62
N VAL A 188 -0.94 14.44 17.94
CA VAL A 188 -2.31 14.99 18.08
C VAL A 188 -3.06 14.78 16.78
N ARG A 189 -4.22 14.10 16.84
CA ARG A 189 -5.09 13.86 15.68
C ARG A 189 -6.26 14.84 15.69
N TYR A 190 -6.40 15.61 14.60
CA TYR A 190 -7.47 16.59 14.42
C TYR A 190 -8.64 16.05 13.60
N PHE A 191 -8.37 15.13 12.68
CA PHE A 191 -9.41 14.44 11.92
C PHE A 191 -9.04 12.98 11.67
N LYS A 192 -9.99 12.08 11.94
CA LYS A 192 -9.91 10.65 11.66
C LYS A 192 -10.74 10.35 10.39
N PRO A 193 -10.11 9.86 9.31
CA PRO A 193 -10.83 9.46 8.12
C PRO A 193 -11.62 8.16 8.37
N LYS A 194 -12.65 7.94 7.56
CA LYS A 194 -13.35 6.65 7.48
C LYS A 194 -12.50 5.66 6.70
N ARG A 195 -12.62 4.38 7.03
CA ARG A 195 -12.01 3.30 6.25
C ARG A 195 -12.60 3.30 4.84
N GLU A 196 -11.76 3.14 3.83
CA GLU A 196 -12.19 2.88 2.45
C GLU A 196 -11.52 1.62 1.91
N ILE A 197 -12.19 0.95 0.97
CA ILE A 197 -11.56 -0.12 0.20
C ILE A 197 -10.64 0.55 -0.83
N PRO A 198 -9.37 0.14 -0.96
CA PRO A 198 -8.47 0.71 -1.95
C PRO A 198 -9.04 0.62 -3.38
N PHE A 199 -8.84 1.65 -4.19
CA PHE A 199 -9.37 1.68 -5.56
C PHE A 199 -8.85 0.57 -6.46
N ASP A 200 -7.63 0.06 -6.21
CA ASP A 200 -7.05 -1.05 -6.95
C ASP A 200 -6.57 -2.15 -6.00
N TYR A 201 -7.32 -3.26 -5.94
CA TYR A 201 -6.97 -4.41 -5.11
C TYR A 201 -5.61 -5.02 -5.49
N LYS A 202 -5.16 -4.88 -6.75
CA LYS A 202 -3.82 -5.33 -7.17
C LYS A 202 -2.71 -4.69 -6.35
N MET A 203 -2.93 -3.46 -5.87
CA MET A 203 -1.94 -2.77 -5.05
C MET A 203 -1.78 -3.42 -3.67
N ARG A 204 -2.82 -4.05 -3.13
CA ARG A 204 -2.72 -4.84 -1.89
C ARG A 204 -1.87 -6.09 -2.10
N VAL A 205 -2.07 -6.79 -3.21
CA VAL A 205 -1.23 -7.94 -3.59
C VAL A 205 0.22 -7.50 -3.79
N LEU A 206 0.44 -6.39 -4.50
CA LEU A 206 1.79 -5.86 -4.74
C LEU A 206 2.48 -5.45 -3.43
N PHE A 207 1.75 -4.81 -2.52
CA PHE A 207 2.27 -4.51 -1.19
C PHE A 207 2.63 -5.79 -0.43
N SER A 208 1.73 -6.78 -0.40
CA SER A 208 1.96 -8.07 0.25
C SER A 208 3.20 -8.79 -0.29
N GLU A 209 3.48 -8.69 -1.58
CA GLU A 209 4.68 -9.26 -2.20
C GLU A 209 5.94 -8.48 -1.84
N LYS A 210 5.88 -7.15 -1.77
CA LYS A 210 7.01 -6.32 -1.35
C LYS A 210 7.41 -6.57 0.09
N THR A 211 6.45 -6.71 1.00
CA THR A 211 6.75 -6.89 2.43
C THR A 211 7.38 -8.25 2.74
N LYS A 212 7.13 -9.29 1.93
CA LYS A 212 7.80 -10.60 2.05
C LYS A 212 9.33 -10.53 1.94
N VAL A 213 9.88 -9.43 1.41
CA VAL A 213 11.32 -9.20 1.22
C VAL A 213 11.91 -8.28 2.28
N SER A 214 11.08 -7.53 3.00
CA SER A 214 11.54 -6.43 3.86
C SER A 214 11.52 -6.74 5.36
N MET A 215 11.02 -7.90 5.78
CA MET A 215 10.98 -8.33 7.19
C MET A 215 12.33 -8.93 7.63
N ASN A 216 13.31 -8.08 7.92
CA ASN A 216 14.54 -8.43 8.65
C ASN A 216 14.54 -7.75 10.02
#